data_AF-A0AA42XZG6-F1
#
_entry.id   AF-A0AA42XZG6-F1
#
_cell.length_a   1.000
_cell.length_b   1.000
_cell.length_c   1.000
_cell.angle_alpha   90.00
_cell.angle_beta   90.00
_cell.angle_gamma   90.00
#
_symmetry.space_group_name_H-M   'P 1'
#
loop_
_entity.id
_entity.type
_entity.pdbx_description
1 polymer ?
#
loop_
_entity_poly.entity_id
_entity_poly.type
_entity_poly.pdbx_seq_one_letter_code
_entity_poly.pdbx_strand_id
1 'polypeptide(L)'
;MKEAISSVEIAASAPIGGPNWRSNLQTELESLRIALAQHVKEVEGAEGLLAQLRDDAPRLINKIDRVRDEHPELTQQVADAIASAKGSSDAEDLRSQVLAVLVSIVRHRQRGADLVYEGYNVDIGGG
;
A
#
# COMPACT_ATOMS: atom_id res chain seq x y z
N MET A 1 7.51 5.28 -0.56
CA MET A 1 6.39 4.41 -1.03
C MET A 1 6.18 4.43 -2.54
N LYS A 2 5.98 5.59 -3.21
CA LYS A 2 5.75 5.66 -4.67
C LYS A 2 6.84 4.98 -5.50
N GLU A 3 8.10 5.21 -5.15
CA GLU A 3 9.26 4.60 -5.82
C GLU A 3 9.21 3.08 -5.70
N ALA A 4 9.00 2.53 -4.50
CA ALA A 4 8.90 1.09 -4.28
C ALA A 4 7.74 0.43 -5.07
N ILE A 5 6.59 1.11 -5.17
CA ILE A 5 5.47 0.65 -6.02
C ILE A 5 5.92 0.57 -7.49
N SER A 6 6.59 1.62 -7.97
CA SER A 6 7.05 1.70 -9.36
C SER A 6 8.11 0.63 -9.66
N SER A 7 9.02 0.36 -8.73
CA SER A 7 10.02 -0.69 -8.88
C SER A 7 9.39 -2.09 -8.95
N VAL A 8 8.39 -2.37 -8.11
CA VAL A 8 7.64 -3.64 -8.17
C VAL A 8 6.90 -3.78 -9.49
N GLU A 9 6.26 -2.72 -9.98
CA GLU A 9 5.57 -2.71 -11.28
C GLU A 9 6.53 -3.00 -12.44
N ILE A 10 7.70 -2.37 -12.45
CA ILE A 10 8.76 -2.62 -13.43
C ILE A 10 9.22 -4.08 -13.37
N ALA A 11 9.50 -4.60 -12.17
CA ALA A 11 9.93 -5.99 -11.99
C ALA A 11 8.87 -7.00 -12.43
N ALA A 12 7.60 -6.76 -12.10
CA ALA A 12 6.48 -7.65 -12.47
C ALA A 12 6.21 -7.66 -13.98
N SER A 13 6.47 -6.52 -14.65
CA SER A 13 6.28 -6.34 -16.10
C SER A 13 7.40 -6.97 -16.94
N ALA A 14 8.53 -7.34 -16.33
CA ALA A 14 9.61 -8.02 -17.03
C ALA A 14 9.19 -9.44 -17.50
N PRO A 15 9.85 -9.98 -18.53
CA PRO A 15 9.56 -11.33 -19.03
C PRO A 15 9.80 -12.40 -17.96
N ILE A 16 8.82 -13.29 -17.73
CA ILE A 16 8.91 -14.38 -16.74
C ILE A 16 10.11 -15.30 -16.99
N GLY A 17 10.37 -15.61 -18.27
CA GLY A 17 11.50 -16.47 -18.66
C GLY A 17 12.86 -15.77 -18.65
N GLY A 18 12.90 -14.49 -18.26
CA GLY A 18 14.14 -13.74 -18.14
C GLY A 18 14.99 -14.26 -16.96
N PRO A 19 16.33 -14.18 -17.07
CA PRO A 19 17.19 -14.52 -15.94
C PRO A 19 16.83 -13.63 -14.74
N ASN A 20 16.78 -14.24 -13.55
CA ASN A 20 16.57 -13.54 -12.28
C ASN A 20 15.22 -12.81 -12.12
N TRP A 21 14.22 -13.03 -12.99
CA TRP A 21 12.91 -12.38 -12.87
C TRP A 21 12.32 -12.51 -11.47
N ARG A 22 12.28 -13.74 -10.95
CA ARG A 22 11.73 -14.05 -9.63
C ARG A 22 12.53 -13.41 -8.49
N SER A 23 13.85 -13.50 -8.54
CA SER A 23 14.71 -12.91 -7.50
C SER A 23 14.65 -11.39 -7.49
N ASN A 24 14.57 -10.76 -8.66
CA ASN A 24 14.38 -9.31 -8.76
C ASN A 24 13.03 -8.89 -8.18
N LEU A 25 11.96 -9.60 -8.55
CA LEU A 25 10.63 -9.35 -8.01
C LEU A 25 10.58 -9.52 -6.49
N GLN A 26 11.25 -10.54 -5.94
CA GLN A 26 11.38 -10.74 -4.50
C GLN A 26 12.08 -9.54 -3.82
N THR A 27 13.18 -9.05 -4.39
CA THR A 27 13.91 -7.88 -3.85
C THR A 27 13.03 -6.63 -3.84
N GLU A 28 12.29 -6.35 -4.91
CA GLU A 28 11.44 -5.17 -4.96
C GLU A 28 10.23 -5.29 -4.02
N LEU A 29 9.66 -6.48 -3.85
CA LEU A 29 8.60 -6.72 -2.88
C LEU A 29 9.08 -6.50 -1.43
N GLU A 30 10.33 -6.85 -1.13
CA GLU A 30 10.95 -6.59 0.16
C GLU A 30 11.12 -5.07 0.41
N SER A 31 11.58 -4.33 -0.59
CA SER A 31 11.61 -2.86 -0.56
C SER A 31 10.21 -2.27 -0.36
N LEU A 32 9.18 -2.82 -1.01
CA LEU A 32 7.79 -2.41 -0.83
C LEU A 32 7.29 -2.67 0.60
N ARG A 33 7.63 -3.82 1.20
CA ARG A 33 7.29 -4.13 2.59
C ARG A 33 7.83 -3.09 3.56
N ILE A 34 9.11 -2.72 3.40
CA ILE A 34 9.76 -1.69 4.23
C ILE A 34 9.06 -0.34 4.04
N ALA A 35 8.79 0.05 2.79
CA ALA A 35 8.12 1.30 2.48
C ALA A 35 6.67 1.36 3.01
N LEU A 36 5.95 0.23 2.98
CA LEU A 36 4.60 0.12 3.54
C LEU A 36 4.63 0.23 5.07
N ALA A 37 5.55 -0.45 5.75
CA ALA A 37 5.69 -0.35 7.21
C ALA A 37 5.99 1.09 7.65
N GLN A 38 6.84 1.81 6.91
CA GLN A 38 7.11 3.22 7.18
C GLN A 38 5.86 4.09 6.95
N HIS A 39 5.12 3.88 5.86
CA HIS A 39 3.84 4.56 5.61
C HIS A 39 2.84 4.36 6.75
N VAL A 40 2.65 3.11 7.20
CA VAL A 40 1.74 2.80 8.33
C VAL A 40 2.17 3.54 9.59
N LYS A 41 3.48 3.54 9.90
CA LYS A 41 4.02 4.27 11.06
C LYS A 41 3.77 5.78 10.98
N GLU A 42 3.96 6.38 9.82
CA GLU A 42 3.73 7.82 9.59
C GLU A 42 2.26 8.20 9.70
N VAL A 43 1.36 7.34 9.22
CA VAL A 43 -0.08 7.60 9.15
C VAL A 43 -0.79 7.29 10.47
N GLU A 44 -0.46 6.18 11.12
CA GLU A 44 -1.13 5.69 12.34
C GLU A 44 -0.41 6.02 13.65
N GLY A 45 0.78 6.62 13.59
CA GLY A 45 1.51 7.03 14.78
C GLY A 45 0.67 7.90 15.72
N ALA A 46 1.04 7.98 17.00
CA ALA A 46 0.30 8.79 17.98
C ALA A 46 0.13 10.26 17.56
N GLU A 47 1.12 10.81 16.87
CA GLU A 47 1.10 12.16 16.27
C GLU A 47 0.94 12.10 14.74
N GLY A 48 0.51 10.95 14.22
CA GLY A 48 0.36 10.67 12.79
C GLY A 48 -0.86 11.34 12.19
N LEU A 49 -0.96 11.26 10.86
CA LEU A 49 -2.03 11.91 10.11
C LEU A 49 -3.43 11.50 10.58
N LEU A 50 -3.67 10.23 10.90
CA LEU A 50 -4.99 9.77 11.34
C LEU A 50 -5.36 10.28 12.73
N ALA A 51 -4.37 10.50 13.62
CA ALA A 51 -4.62 11.08 14.93
C ALA A 51 -5.05 12.55 14.78
N GLN A 52 -4.30 13.32 14.00
CA GLN A 52 -4.63 14.73 13.70
C GLN A 52 -6.02 14.85 13.07
N LEU A 53 -6.35 14.03 12.06
CA LEU A 53 -7.66 14.06 11.41
C LEU A 53 -8.82 13.64 12.33
N ARG A 54 -8.58 12.82 13.36
CA ARG A 54 -9.61 12.49 14.35
C ARG A 54 -9.97 13.69 15.21
N ASP A 55 -8.98 14.49 15.56
CA ASP A 55 -9.16 15.69 16.38
C ASP A 55 -9.77 16.83 15.56
N ASP A 56 -9.25 17.07 14.36
CA ASP A 56 -9.65 18.18 13.48
C ASP A 56 -10.99 17.92 12.77
N ALA A 57 -11.28 16.67 12.40
CA ALA A 57 -12.47 16.31 11.63
C ALA A 57 -13.20 15.07 12.19
N PRO A 58 -13.80 15.13 13.40
CA PRO A 58 -14.48 14.00 14.04
C PRO A 58 -15.60 13.35 13.19
N ARG A 59 -16.24 14.12 12.30
CA ARG A 59 -17.22 13.63 11.32
C ARG A 59 -16.67 12.55 10.38
N LEU A 60 -15.34 12.43 10.25
CA LEU A 60 -14.67 11.47 9.38
C LEU A 60 -14.22 10.19 10.10
N ILE A 61 -14.49 10.03 11.40
CA ILE A 61 -14.04 8.87 12.19
C ILE A 61 -14.26 7.53 11.48
N ASN A 62 -15.46 7.29 10.93
CA ASN A 62 -15.76 6.03 10.23
C ASN A 62 -14.88 5.80 8.98
N LYS A 63 -14.52 6.88 8.25
CA LYS A 63 -13.62 6.80 7.10
C LYS A 63 -12.17 6.60 7.55
N ILE A 64 -11.77 7.24 8.63
CA ILE A 64 -10.45 7.06 9.26
C ILE A 64 -10.27 5.61 9.71
N ASP A 65 -11.24 5.05 10.44
CA ASP A 65 -11.23 3.65 10.88
C ASP A 65 -11.11 2.70 9.68
N ARG A 66 -11.89 2.93 8.62
CA ARG A 66 -11.81 2.12 7.40
C ARG A 66 -10.43 2.13 6.76
N VAL A 67 -9.80 3.30 6.61
CA VAL A 67 -8.46 3.40 5.99
C VAL A 67 -7.41 2.71 6.87
N ARG A 68 -7.51 2.84 8.20
CA ARG A 68 -6.65 2.14 9.17
C ARG A 68 -6.77 0.62 9.03
N ASP A 69 -8.01 0.11 9.00
CA ASP A 69 -8.29 -1.32 9.06
C ASP A 69 -7.85 -2.08 7.79
N GLU A 70 -7.47 -1.38 6.73
CA GLU A 70 -6.90 -1.97 5.51
C GLU A 70 -5.39 -2.22 5.58
N HIS A 71 -4.65 -1.49 6.44
CA HIS A 71 -3.20 -1.65 6.52
C HIS A 71 -2.76 -3.08 6.89
N PRO A 72 -3.42 -3.78 7.82
CA PRO A 72 -3.11 -5.19 8.08
C PRO A 72 -3.30 -6.08 6.84
N GLU A 73 -4.38 -5.86 6.08
CA GLU A 73 -4.66 -6.62 4.86
C GLU A 73 -3.58 -6.39 3.79
N LEU A 74 -3.20 -5.13 3.55
CA LEU A 74 -2.12 -4.79 2.61
C LEU A 74 -0.78 -5.40 3.04
N THR A 75 -0.48 -5.36 4.33
CA THR A 75 0.75 -5.94 4.88
C THR A 75 0.78 -7.44 4.66
N GLN A 76 -0.36 -8.12 4.89
CA GLN A 76 -0.48 -9.56 4.65
C GLN A 76 -0.34 -9.89 3.16
N GLN A 77 -1.02 -9.15 2.27
CA GLN A 77 -0.94 -9.36 0.83
C GLN A 77 0.51 -9.24 0.31
N VAL A 78 1.28 -8.26 0.80
CA VAL A 78 2.71 -8.12 0.47
C VAL A 78 3.52 -9.29 1.02
N ALA A 79 3.27 -9.71 2.26
CA ALA A 79 3.96 -10.84 2.87
C ALA A 79 3.73 -12.14 2.11
N ASP A 80 2.48 -12.39 1.68
CA ASP A 80 2.11 -13.56 0.89
C ASP A 80 2.78 -13.55 -0.49
N ALA A 81 2.85 -12.39 -1.15
CA ALA A 81 3.56 -12.24 -2.42
C ALA A 81 5.07 -12.51 -2.27
N ILE A 82 5.70 -12.06 -1.16
CA ILE A 82 7.10 -12.37 -0.84
C ILE A 82 7.29 -13.87 -0.62
N ALA A 83 6.38 -14.51 0.12
CA ALA A 83 6.44 -15.95 0.38
C ALA A 83 6.31 -16.75 -0.92
N SER A 84 5.37 -16.38 -1.79
CA SER A 84 5.25 -16.94 -3.13
C SER A 84 6.54 -16.75 -3.91
N ALA A 85 7.11 -15.53 -3.97
CA ALA A 85 8.35 -15.26 -4.69
C ALA A 85 9.55 -16.08 -4.18
N LYS A 86 9.62 -16.41 -2.88
CA LYS A 86 10.66 -17.29 -2.31
C LYS A 86 10.43 -18.77 -2.62
N GLY A 87 9.18 -19.18 -2.79
CA GLY A 87 8.79 -20.55 -3.09
C GLY A 87 8.93 -20.90 -4.57
N SER A 88 8.22 -21.96 -4.98
CA SER A 88 8.15 -22.46 -6.36
C SER A 88 6.79 -22.23 -7.01
N SER A 89 6.00 -21.26 -6.54
CA SER A 89 4.71 -20.88 -7.14
C SER A 89 4.87 -20.61 -8.63
N ASP A 90 3.85 -20.95 -9.41
CA ASP A 90 3.83 -20.65 -10.83
C ASP A 90 4.08 -19.14 -11.08
N ALA A 91 4.80 -18.85 -12.17
CA ALA A 91 5.26 -17.51 -12.43
C ALA A 91 4.15 -16.56 -12.88
N GLU A 92 3.12 -17.06 -13.57
CA GLU A 92 1.94 -16.28 -13.94
C GLU A 92 1.05 -16.03 -12.72
N ASP A 93 0.89 -17.03 -11.85
CA ASP A 93 0.19 -16.88 -10.57
C ASP A 93 0.87 -15.84 -9.68
N LEU A 94 2.21 -15.92 -9.56
CA LEU A 94 3.00 -14.93 -8.81
C LEU A 94 2.82 -13.52 -9.37
N ARG A 95 2.87 -13.35 -10.70
CA ARG A 95 2.62 -12.04 -11.32
C ARG A 95 1.22 -11.54 -11.00
N SER A 96 0.21 -12.39 -11.16
CA SER A 96 -1.18 -12.04 -10.90
C SER A 96 -1.39 -11.62 -9.46
N GLN A 97 -0.78 -12.34 -8.51
CA GLN A 97 -0.77 -11.98 -7.09
C GLN A 97 -0.14 -10.59 -6.86
N VAL A 98 1.03 -10.32 -7.44
CA VAL A 98 1.70 -9.02 -7.29
C VAL A 98 0.86 -7.88 -7.88
N LEU A 99 0.25 -8.07 -9.05
CA LEU A 99 -0.63 -7.06 -9.65
C LEU A 99 -1.85 -6.78 -8.75
N ALA A 100 -2.41 -7.80 -8.10
CA ALA A 100 -3.47 -7.61 -7.12
C ALA A 100 -3.01 -6.75 -5.92
N VAL A 101 -1.80 -6.99 -5.40
CA VAL A 101 -1.20 -6.14 -4.35
C VAL A 101 -1.10 -4.68 -4.79
N LEU A 102 -0.59 -4.43 -6.00
CA LEU A 102 -0.45 -3.07 -6.55
C LEU A 102 -1.81 -2.37 -6.65
N VAL A 103 -2.84 -3.07 -7.12
CA VAL A 103 -4.22 -2.54 -7.19
C VAL A 103 -4.75 -2.19 -5.79
N SER A 104 -4.55 -3.06 -4.80
CA SER A 104 -4.98 -2.80 -3.42
C SER A 104 -4.30 -1.55 -2.84
N ILE A 105 -3.00 -1.40 -3.06
CA ILE A 105 -2.24 -0.23 -2.60
C ILE A 105 -2.73 1.06 -3.28
N VAL A 106 -2.99 1.04 -4.59
CA VAL A 106 -3.52 2.20 -5.30
C VAL A 106 -4.88 2.60 -4.74
N ARG A 107 -5.79 1.65 -4.53
CA ARG A 107 -7.12 1.90 -3.95
C ARG A 107 -7.03 2.47 -2.53
N HIS A 108 -6.15 1.92 -1.70
CA HIS A 108 -5.88 2.44 -0.36
C HIS A 108 -5.43 3.90 -0.40
N ARG A 109 -4.45 4.21 -1.25
CA ARG A 109 -3.91 5.57 -1.40
C ARG A 109 -4.95 6.55 -1.94
N GLN A 110 -5.83 6.13 -2.84
CA GLN A 110 -6.94 6.95 -3.32
C GLN A 110 -7.88 7.33 -2.16
N ARG A 111 -8.35 6.34 -1.38
CA ARG A 111 -9.23 6.61 -0.25
C ARG A 111 -8.55 7.44 0.85
N GLY A 112 -7.25 7.26 1.06
CA GLY A 112 -6.46 8.13 1.94
C GLY A 112 -6.37 9.58 1.43
N ALA A 113 -6.22 9.78 0.11
CA ALA A 113 -6.22 11.12 -0.48
C ALA A 113 -7.61 11.79 -0.38
N ASP A 114 -8.68 11.04 -0.63
CA ASP A 114 -10.06 11.52 -0.46
C ASP A 114 -10.31 11.95 1.00
N LEU A 115 -9.82 11.16 1.95
CA LEU A 115 -9.91 11.47 3.37
C LEU A 115 -9.19 12.78 3.74
N VAL A 116 -7.97 12.99 3.25
CA VAL A 116 -7.20 14.22 3.47
C VAL A 116 -7.90 15.43 2.84
N TYR A 117 -8.42 15.28 1.62
CA TYR A 117 -9.17 16.33 0.95
C TYR A 117 -10.44 16.70 1.74
N GLU A 118 -11.20 15.71 2.22
CA GLU A 118 -12.39 15.97 3.03
C GLU A 118 -12.06 16.54 4.41
N GLY A 119 -10.89 16.22 4.98
CA GLY A 119 -10.43 16.77 6.26
C GLY A 119 -10.18 18.27 6.17
N TYR A 120 -9.38 18.69 5.20
CA TYR A 120 -8.89 20.07 5.12
C TYR A 120 -9.69 20.99 4.20
N ASN A 121 -10.27 20.48 3.11
CA ASN A 121 -10.89 21.34 2.09
C ASN A 121 -12.40 21.57 2.31
N VAL A 122 -13.10 20.62 2.93
CA VAL A 122 -14.54 20.78 3.22
C VAL A 122 -14.76 21.70 4.43
N ASP A 123 -13.78 21.80 5.33
CA ASP A 123 -13.85 22.65 6.52
C ASP A 123 -13.67 24.16 6.22
N ILE A 124 -13.01 24.49 5.10
CA ILE A 124 -12.80 25.88 4.65
C ILE A 124 -13.98 26.40 3.80
N GLY A 125 -14.84 25.51 3.28
CA GLY A 125 -15.95 25.87 2.40
C GLY A 125 -17.26 26.23 3.11
N GLY A 126 -17.32 26.14 4.44
CA GLY A 126 -18.53 26.34 5.25
C GLY A 126 -18.69 27.73 5.87
N GLY A 127 -18.00 28.75 5.32
CA GLY A 127 -18.11 30.16 5.75
C GLY A 127 -19.34 30.88 5.21
#